data_AF-A0A4R0IEH5-F1
#
_entry.id   AF-A0A4R0IEH5-F1
#
_cell.length_a   1.000
_cell.length_b   1.000
_cell.length_c   1.000
_cell.angle_alpha   90.00
_cell.angle_beta   90.00
_cell.angle_gamma   90.00
#
_symmetry.space_group_name_H-M   'P 1'
#
loop_
_entity.id
_entity.type
_entity.pdbx_description
1 polymer ?
#
loop_
_entity_poly.entity_id
_entity_poly.type
_entity_poly.pdbx_seq_one_letter_code
_entity_poly.pdbx_strand_id
1 'polypeptide(L)'
;MTETRIPETEALLPAGPREHLTSPVTRSVLRIQHRMLAAARDLLVDRGFIELLPPVIGPVTDPGARGAKQVDVDYYGHRYKLMTSAILYKQAALTSFGKIFFIAPNIRLEPLETASTSRHLAEFHQIDIEMADASRDDAMAIAEDLVRHVVQQVLAELPHEFESLGRDTSGFAELLSAPFGRRTHADAVADLRATGHDQSPDAELDWEGEAKLSAKASRPFFVTDYPKGSRGFYDRESKDQPGMLRNFDLIAAEGYGELCSGSEREQDYATIIARMRETAENPAKYAWYLQMLRDGVPPSAGFGLGLERFTRYVAGLDSVWQASAFPKVPGIASP
;
A
#
# COMPACT_ATOMS: atom_id res chain seq x y z
N MET A 1 17.31 8.28 -30.16
CA MET A 1 16.92 8.73 -28.82
C MET A 1 15.61 9.48 -28.97
N THR A 2 14.50 8.77 -28.87
CA THR A 2 13.16 9.33 -28.90
C THR A 2 12.88 9.91 -27.51
N GLU A 3 12.90 11.23 -27.39
CA GLU A 3 12.39 11.93 -26.20
C GLU A 3 10.96 11.47 -25.97
N THR A 4 10.77 10.65 -24.95
CA THR A 4 9.43 10.27 -24.49
C THR A 4 8.88 11.49 -23.78
N ARG A 5 8.08 12.29 -24.51
CA ARG A 5 7.38 13.44 -23.94
C ARG A 5 6.54 12.96 -22.76
N ILE A 6 6.80 13.50 -21.58
CA ILE A 6 5.92 13.37 -20.42
C ILE A 6 4.58 13.99 -20.83
N PRO A 7 3.43 13.29 -20.69
CA PRO A 7 2.11 13.87 -20.96
C PRO A 7 1.87 15.13 -20.10
N GLU A 8 0.85 15.93 -20.42
CA GLU A 8 0.46 17.26 -19.89
C GLU A 8 0.22 17.36 -18.35
N THR A 9 0.78 16.46 -17.55
CA THR A 9 0.79 16.46 -16.09
C THR A 9 1.46 17.69 -15.46
N GLU A 10 2.44 18.31 -16.14
CA GLU A 10 3.10 19.55 -15.66
C GLU A 10 2.09 20.69 -15.44
N ALA A 11 0.99 20.73 -16.20
CA ALA A 11 -0.02 21.79 -16.09
C ALA A 11 -0.86 21.71 -14.81
N LEU A 12 -0.80 20.60 -14.05
CA LEU A 12 -1.61 20.37 -12.84
C LEU A 12 -0.84 20.59 -11.54
N LEU A 13 0.49 20.65 -11.58
CA LEU A 13 1.29 20.87 -10.37
C LEU A 13 1.40 22.37 -10.03
N PRO A 14 1.41 22.72 -8.74
CA PRO A 14 1.60 24.11 -8.31
C PRO A 14 2.97 24.63 -8.77
N ALA A 15 3.09 25.94 -9.04
CA ALA A 15 4.32 26.53 -9.60
C ALA A 15 5.51 26.46 -8.64
N GLY A 16 5.27 26.24 -7.34
CA GLY A 16 6.31 25.92 -6.37
C GLY A 16 5.79 25.68 -4.95
N PRO A 17 6.68 25.34 -4.00
CA PRO A 17 6.30 24.96 -2.65
C PRO A 17 5.48 26.02 -1.90
N ARG A 18 5.77 27.31 -2.11
CA ARG A 18 5.04 28.38 -1.44
C ARG A 18 3.57 28.42 -1.87
N GLU A 19 3.30 28.36 -3.17
CA GLU A 19 1.93 28.35 -3.68
C GLU A 19 1.18 27.12 -3.18
N HIS A 20 1.82 25.94 -3.27
CA HIS A 20 1.25 24.69 -2.78
C HIS A 20 0.90 24.74 -1.30
N LEU A 21 1.88 25.04 -0.44
CA LEU A 21 1.74 24.94 1.02
C LEU A 21 0.88 26.07 1.63
N THR A 22 0.68 27.18 0.91
CA THR A 22 -0.20 28.27 1.36
C THR A 22 -1.63 28.14 0.83
N SER A 23 -1.88 27.25 -0.14
CA SER A 23 -3.22 26.93 -0.62
C SER A 23 -4.12 26.48 0.53
N PRO A 24 -5.35 27.03 0.65
CA PRO A 24 -6.32 26.56 1.63
C PRO A 24 -6.60 25.06 1.51
N VAL A 25 -6.71 24.55 0.28
CA VAL A 25 -6.94 23.12 -0.02
C VAL A 25 -5.81 22.26 0.56
N THR A 26 -4.55 22.56 0.22
CA THR A 26 -3.40 21.80 0.71
C THR A 26 -3.32 21.84 2.23
N ARG A 27 -3.59 22.99 2.86
CA ARG A 27 -3.59 23.11 4.32
C ARG A 27 -4.65 22.24 4.97
N SER A 28 -5.87 22.19 4.41
CA SER A 28 -6.95 21.32 4.88
C SER A 28 -6.56 19.85 4.76
N VAL A 29 -6.02 19.45 3.60
CA VAL A 29 -5.58 18.08 3.34
C VAL A 29 -4.48 17.64 4.31
N LEU A 30 -3.46 18.47 4.53
CA LEU A 30 -2.35 18.14 5.43
C LEU A 30 -2.80 18.07 6.90
N ARG A 31 -3.82 18.84 7.31
CA ARG A 31 -4.43 18.70 8.64
C ARG A 31 -5.21 17.40 8.79
N ILE A 32 -5.98 17.03 7.76
CA ILE A 32 -6.66 15.73 7.70
C ILE A 32 -5.63 14.61 7.82
N GLN A 33 -4.59 14.59 6.96
CA GLN A 33 -3.55 13.56 6.98
C GLN A 33 -2.82 13.48 8.34
N HIS A 34 -2.51 14.63 8.95
CA HIS A 34 -1.94 14.68 10.29
C HIS A 34 -2.84 13.97 11.31
N ARG A 35 -4.15 14.29 11.31
CA ARG A 35 -5.07 13.65 12.24
C ARG A 35 -5.27 12.17 11.92
N MET A 36 -5.28 11.78 10.65
CA MET A 36 -5.32 10.37 10.23
C MET A 36 -4.16 9.57 10.83
N LEU A 37 -2.94 10.10 10.76
CA LEU A 37 -1.76 9.45 11.37
C LEU A 37 -1.86 9.38 12.89
N ALA A 38 -2.35 10.43 13.56
CA ALA A 38 -2.57 10.40 14.99
C ALA A 38 -3.60 9.31 15.37
N ALA A 39 -4.75 9.27 14.69
CA ALA A 39 -5.80 8.29 14.96
C ALA A 39 -5.35 6.86 14.67
N ALA A 40 -4.55 6.67 13.62
CA ALA A 40 -3.94 5.38 13.32
C ALA A 40 -3.03 4.91 14.46
N ARG A 41 -2.17 5.79 14.98
CA ARG A 41 -1.30 5.49 16.12
C ARG A 41 -2.11 5.19 17.38
N ASP A 42 -3.11 6.00 17.69
CA ASP A 42 -3.98 5.82 18.85
C ASP A 42 -4.60 4.41 18.84
N LEU A 43 -5.24 4.01 17.74
CA LEU A 43 -5.82 2.68 17.60
C LEU A 43 -4.78 1.56 17.74
N LEU A 44 -3.64 1.67 17.05
CA LEU A 44 -2.64 0.61 17.02
C LEU A 44 -1.99 0.42 18.39
N VAL A 45 -1.68 1.51 19.09
CA VAL A 45 -1.16 1.46 20.47
C VAL A 45 -2.19 0.82 21.41
N ASP A 46 -3.47 1.21 21.31
CA ASP A 46 -4.54 0.62 22.11
C ASP A 46 -4.73 -0.88 21.83
N ARG A 47 -4.44 -1.34 20.61
CA ARG A 47 -4.46 -2.75 20.20
C ARG A 47 -3.17 -3.51 20.53
N GLY A 48 -2.23 -2.87 21.23
CA GLY A 48 -0.98 -3.46 21.72
C GLY A 48 0.13 -3.56 20.67
N PHE A 49 0.05 -2.78 19.59
CA PHE A 49 1.17 -2.67 18.64
C PHE A 49 2.25 -1.73 19.17
N ILE A 50 3.49 -1.98 18.75
CA ILE A 50 4.64 -1.14 19.05
C ILE A 50 5.10 -0.45 17.76
N GLU A 51 5.19 0.89 17.78
CA GLU A 51 5.80 1.65 16.69
C GLU A 51 7.32 1.42 16.72
N LEU A 52 7.89 0.97 15.60
CA LEU A 52 9.34 1.01 15.41
C LEU A 52 9.68 1.92 14.25
N LEU A 53 10.92 2.41 14.23
CA LEU A 53 11.43 3.24 13.15
C LEU A 53 11.97 2.34 12.02
N PRO A 54 11.39 2.39 10.82
CA PRO A 54 11.82 1.55 9.71
C PRO A 54 13.18 2.01 9.18
N PRO A 55 14.01 1.10 8.65
CA PRO A 55 15.18 1.47 7.88
C PRO A 55 14.75 2.15 6.57
N VAL A 56 15.49 3.18 6.14
CA VAL A 56 15.29 3.83 4.85
C VAL A 56 16.15 3.18 3.75
N ILE A 57 17.31 2.66 4.14
CA ILE A 57 18.24 1.94 3.26
C ILE A 57 18.58 0.55 3.81
N GLY A 58 18.95 -0.36 2.93
CA GLY A 58 19.39 -1.70 3.32
C GLY A 58 20.01 -2.48 2.16
N PRO A 59 20.60 -3.66 2.40
CA PRO A 59 21.26 -4.45 1.35
C PRO A 59 20.27 -4.96 0.29
N VAL A 60 19.00 -5.14 0.67
CA VAL A 60 17.88 -5.54 -0.19
C VAL A 60 16.63 -4.78 0.25
N THR A 61 15.69 -4.63 -0.68
CA THR A 61 14.34 -4.12 -0.45
C THR A 61 13.34 -5.16 -0.95
N ASP A 62 12.05 -4.90 -0.77
CA ASP A 62 10.97 -5.69 -1.35
C ASP A 62 11.17 -5.97 -2.85
N PRO A 63 11.26 -7.24 -3.28
CA PRO A 63 11.33 -7.64 -4.68
C PRO A 63 10.02 -7.40 -5.45
N GLY A 64 8.88 -7.27 -4.75
CA GLY A 64 7.54 -7.12 -5.32
C GLY A 64 7.22 -5.74 -5.89
N ALA A 65 8.16 -5.11 -6.59
CA ALA A 65 8.04 -3.70 -7.00
C ALA A 65 7.07 -3.43 -8.18
N ARG A 66 6.27 -4.41 -8.64
CA ARG A 66 5.22 -4.25 -9.67
C ARG A 66 5.66 -3.43 -10.92
N GLY A 67 6.88 -3.67 -11.40
CA GLY A 67 7.44 -2.96 -12.56
C GLY A 67 8.18 -1.64 -12.24
N ALA A 68 8.04 -1.12 -11.02
CA ALA A 68 8.84 0.01 -10.55
C ALA A 68 10.32 -0.38 -10.36
N LYS A 69 11.22 0.54 -10.65
CA LYS A 69 12.66 0.33 -10.47
C LYS A 69 13.07 0.65 -9.03
N GLN A 70 13.97 -0.18 -8.50
CA GLN A 70 14.63 0.04 -7.20
C GLN A 70 15.81 0.99 -7.36
N VAL A 71 16.07 1.83 -6.36
CA VAL A 71 17.20 2.77 -6.34
C VAL A 71 18.36 2.18 -5.57
N ASP A 72 19.56 2.22 -6.13
CA ASP A 72 20.79 1.84 -5.43
C ASP A 72 21.48 3.06 -4.78
N VAL A 73 22.13 2.81 -3.64
CA VAL A 73 22.90 3.79 -2.86
C VAL A 73 24.28 3.19 -2.58
N ASP A 74 25.33 3.98 -2.77
CA ASP A 74 26.66 3.62 -2.25
C ASP A 74 26.69 3.89 -0.74
N TYR A 75 26.81 2.82 0.04
CA TYR A 75 26.94 2.86 1.49
C TYR A 75 28.36 2.42 1.86
N TYR A 76 29.29 3.37 1.87
CA TYR A 76 30.71 3.14 2.20
C TYR A 76 31.35 2.04 1.34
N GLY A 77 31.07 2.03 0.04
CA GLY A 77 31.56 1.00 -0.89
C GLY A 77 30.72 -0.28 -0.94
N HIS A 78 29.60 -0.34 -0.21
CA HIS A 78 28.61 -1.42 -0.30
C HIS A 78 27.37 -0.94 -1.05
N ARG A 79 26.84 -1.77 -1.97
CA ARG A 79 25.60 -1.47 -2.69
C ARG A 79 24.39 -1.70 -1.79
N TYR A 80 23.73 -0.62 -1.39
CA TYR A 80 22.47 -0.62 -0.66
C TYR A 80 21.34 -0.18 -1.57
N LYS A 81 20.10 -0.30 -1.09
CA LYS A 81 18.87 0.10 -1.77
C LYS A 81 18.04 0.99 -0.89
N LEU A 82 17.35 1.96 -1.49
CA LEU A 82 16.23 2.64 -0.84
C LEU A 82 15.06 1.66 -0.71
N MET A 83 14.33 1.73 0.40
CA MET A 83 13.18 0.85 0.63
C MET A 83 12.02 1.20 -0.32
N THR A 84 11.52 0.19 -1.03
CA THR A 84 10.24 0.16 -1.76
C THR A 84 9.10 -0.36 -0.90
N SER A 85 9.47 -1.09 0.17
CA SER A 85 8.65 -1.61 1.28
C SER A 85 9.61 -2.21 2.32
N ALA A 86 9.26 -2.12 3.60
CA ALA A 86 10.07 -2.66 4.70
C ALA A 86 9.71 -4.11 5.08
N ILE A 87 9.04 -4.86 4.20
CA ILE A 87 8.46 -6.19 4.49
C ILE A 87 9.40 -7.17 5.21
N LEU A 88 10.66 -7.29 4.76
CA LEU A 88 11.62 -8.22 5.37
C LEU A 88 11.97 -7.80 6.81
N TYR A 89 12.04 -6.49 7.05
CA TYR A 89 12.32 -5.92 8.39
C TYR A 89 11.11 -5.99 9.31
N LYS A 90 9.89 -5.93 8.76
CA LYS A 90 8.67 -6.19 9.53
C LYS A 90 8.65 -7.59 10.11
N GLN A 91 8.94 -8.61 9.29
CA GLN A 91 9.06 -9.99 9.78
C GLN A 91 10.20 -10.14 10.78
N ALA A 92 11.34 -9.48 10.54
CA ALA A 92 12.46 -9.50 11.49
C ALA A 92 12.11 -8.88 12.84
N ALA A 93 11.34 -7.80 12.86
CA ALA A 93 10.90 -7.16 14.10
C ALA A 93 10.03 -8.07 14.97
N LEU A 94 9.36 -9.08 14.37
CA LEU A 94 8.58 -10.07 15.12
C LEU A 94 9.42 -10.99 16.00
N THR A 95 10.73 -11.04 15.81
CA THR A 95 11.65 -11.72 16.74
C THR A 95 11.74 -11.02 18.10
N SER A 96 11.35 -9.74 18.16
CA SER A 96 11.39 -8.91 19.38
C SER A 96 9.99 -8.62 19.93
N PHE A 97 9.00 -8.37 19.06
CA PHE A 97 7.66 -7.96 19.46
C PHE A 97 6.58 -8.64 18.63
N GLY A 98 5.54 -9.20 19.26
CA GLY A 98 4.49 -9.94 18.55
C GLY A 98 3.59 -9.09 17.64
N LYS A 99 3.55 -7.77 17.82
CA LYS A 99 2.75 -6.84 16.99
C LYS A 99 3.52 -5.54 16.80
N ILE A 100 3.79 -5.19 15.55
CA ILE A 100 4.56 -3.98 15.21
C ILE A 100 3.86 -3.17 14.15
N PHE A 101 4.14 -1.88 14.13
CA PHE A 101 3.83 -1.05 12.98
C PHE A 101 4.93 -0.03 12.68
N PHE A 102 5.02 0.38 11.42
CA PHE A 102 5.88 1.45 10.94
C PHE A 102 5.03 2.53 10.27
N ILE A 103 5.52 3.77 10.33
CA ILE A 103 5.17 4.80 9.35
C ILE A 103 6.36 4.92 8.41
N ALA A 104 6.34 4.17 7.32
CA ALA A 104 7.49 3.93 6.47
C ALA A 104 7.51 4.81 5.22
N PRO A 105 8.55 5.64 5.02
CA PRO A 105 8.79 6.25 3.72
C PRO A 105 9.29 5.19 2.75
N ASN A 106 8.75 5.21 1.53
CA ASN A 106 9.08 4.26 0.48
C ASN A 106 9.34 5.01 -0.82
N ILE A 107 10.27 4.48 -1.61
CA ILE A 107 10.69 5.03 -2.89
C ILE A 107 10.53 3.97 -3.96
N ARG A 108 9.75 4.28 -5.00
CA ARG A 108 9.55 3.44 -6.19
C ARG A 108 9.75 4.31 -7.42
N LEU A 109 10.73 3.99 -8.26
CA LEU A 109 10.85 4.69 -9.55
C LEU A 109 9.83 4.09 -10.52
N GLU A 110 8.61 4.58 -10.43
CA GLU A 110 7.47 4.15 -11.24
C GLU A 110 7.72 4.41 -12.73
N PRO A 111 7.18 3.57 -13.64
CA PRO A 111 7.25 3.81 -15.08
C PRO A 111 6.69 5.18 -15.47
N LEU A 112 7.24 5.83 -16.50
CA LEU A 112 6.89 7.21 -16.86
C LEU A 112 5.42 7.37 -17.26
N GLU A 113 4.84 6.33 -17.86
CA GLU A 113 3.42 6.26 -18.22
C GLU A 113 2.48 6.35 -17.01
N THR A 114 2.97 6.07 -15.80
CA THR A 114 2.17 6.18 -14.58
C THR A 114 1.96 7.62 -14.12
N ALA A 115 2.71 8.59 -14.66
CA ALA A 115 2.60 10.00 -14.31
C ALA A 115 1.16 10.54 -14.49
N SER A 116 0.42 10.05 -15.48
CA SER A 116 -0.95 10.49 -15.78
C SER A 116 -2.04 9.78 -14.97
N THR A 117 -1.72 8.70 -14.24
CA THR A 117 -2.71 7.85 -13.56
C THR A 117 -3.28 8.45 -12.26
N SER A 118 -2.78 9.61 -11.84
CA SER A 118 -3.20 10.32 -10.63
C SER A 118 -3.11 9.55 -9.30
N ARG A 119 -2.46 8.37 -9.28
CA ARG A 119 -2.39 7.47 -8.11
C ARG A 119 -0.99 7.02 -7.73
N HIS A 120 0.03 7.48 -8.45
CA HIS A 120 1.42 7.10 -8.25
C HIS A 120 2.26 8.31 -7.81
N LEU A 121 3.13 8.06 -6.83
CA LEU A 121 4.24 8.92 -6.44
C LEU A 121 5.50 8.06 -6.43
N ALA A 122 6.62 8.68 -6.75
CA ALA A 122 7.92 8.04 -6.61
C ALA A 122 8.38 7.95 -5.14
N GLU A 123 7.88 8.84 -4.29
CA GLU A 123 8.08 8.84 -2.83
C GLU A 123 6.71 8.89 -2.16
N PHE A 124 6.45 7.98 -1.23
CA PHE A 124 5.17 7.86 -0.54
C PHE A 124 5.36 7.19 0.83
N HIS A 125 4.35 7.27 1.69
CA HIS A 125 4.37 6.69 3.02
C HIS A 125 3.40 5.53 3.16
N GLN A 126 3.77 4.53 3.95
CA GLN A 126 2.89 3.43 4.31
C GLN A 126 2.71 3.35 5.81
N ILE A 127 1.47 3.10 6.25
CA ILE A 127 1.18 2.55 7.57
C ILE A 127 1.35 1.04 7.42
N ASP A 128 2.48 0.56 7.89
CA ASP A 128 2.97 -0.79 7.66
C ASP A 128 2.76 -1.60 8.93
N ILE A 129 2.04 -2.72 8.85
CA ILE A 129 1.67 -3.53 10.02
C ILE A 129 2.14 -4.96 9.82
N GLU A 130 2.56 -5.61 10.90
CA GLU A 130 2.86 -7.03 10.95
C GLU A 130 2.56 -7.62 12.33
N MET A 131 1.99 -8.83 12.35
CA MET A 131 1.58 -9.53 13.56
C MET A 131 2.08 -10.97 13.52
N ALA A 132 2.72 -11.40 14.61
CA ALA A 132 3.05 -12.79 14.87
C ALA A 132 1.79 -13.61 15.17
N ASP A 133 1.82 -14.88 14.81
CA ASP A 133 0.76 -15.87 15.00
C ASP A 133 -0.62 -15.44 14.48
N ALA A 134 -0.62 -14.58 13.45
CA ALA A 134 -1.82 -14.04 12.83
C ALA A 134 -2.11 -14.68 11.46
N SER A 135 -3.40 -14.76 11.13
CA SER A 135 -3.89 -15.16 9.81
C SER A 135 -4.19 -13.97 8.92
N ARG A 136 -4.53 -14.24 7.66
CA ARG A 136 -4.98 -13.23 6.70
C ARG A 136 -6.21 -12.51 7.24
N ASP A 137 -7.13 -13.27 7.82
CA ASP A 137 -8.41 -12.73 8.28
C ASP A 137 -8.19 -11.80 9.49
N ASP A 138 -7.21 -12.08 10.35
CA ASP A 138 -6.79 -11.18 11.43
C ASP A 138 -6.21 -9.86 10.88
N ALA A 139 -5.35 -9.95 9.85
CA ALA A 139 -4.78 -8.79 9.19
C ALA A 139 -5.86 -7.94 8.48
N MET A 140 -6.83 -8.58 7.83
CA MET A 140 -7.98 -7.90 7.22
C MET A 140 -8.85 -7.20 8.28
N ALA A 141 -9.10 -7.84 9.42
CA ALA A 141 -9.85 -7.24 10.52
C ALA A 141 -9.17 -5.97 11.06
N ILE A 142 -7.84 -5.99 11.24
CA ILE A 142 -7.07 -4.81 11.64
C ILE A 142 -7.11 -3.72 10.55
N ALA A 143 -7.01 -4.08 9.27
CA ALA A 143 -7.10 -3.11 8.18
C ALA A 143 -8.48 -2.42 8.12
N GLU A 144 -9.57 -3.18 8.30
CA GLU A 144 -10.92 -2.62 8.39
C GLU A 144 -11.07 -1.71 9.61
N ASP A 145 -10.71 -2.19 10.81
CA ASP A 145 -10.80 -1.41 12.05
C ASP A 145 -10.01 -0.11 11.93
N LEU A 146 -8.80 -0.15 11.35
CA LEU A 146 -7.95 1.01 11.12
C LEU A 146 -8.62 2.04 10.21
N VAL A 147 -9.11 1.62 9.05
CA VAL A 147 -9.77 2.54 8.10
C VAL A 147 -11.02 3.15 8.73
N ARG A 148 -11.88 2.34 9.36
CA ARG A 148 -13.12 2.81 10.00
C ARG A 148 -12.84 3.78 11.14
N HIS A 149 -11.89 3.45 12.02
CA HIS A 149 -11.51 4.30 13.13
C HIS A 149 -10.95 5.65 12.65
N VAL A 150 -10.01 5.62 11.71
CA VAL A 150 -9.40 6.85 11.18
C VAL A 150 -10.44 7.75 10.53
N VAL A 151 -11.31 7.20 9.66
CA VAL A 151 -12.39 7.95 9.02
C VAL A 151 -13.34 8.55 10.07
N GLN A 152 -13.73 7.76 11.08
CA GLN A 152 -14.60 8.23 12.15
C GLN A 152 -13.98 9.42 12.92
N GLN A 153 -12.69 9.32 13.29
CA GLN A 153 -12.00 10.38 14.05
C GLN A 153 -11.89 11.68 13.25
N VAL A 154 -11.47 11.61 11.99
CA VAL A 154 -11.31 12.85 11.19
C VAL A 154 -12.65 13.52 10.92
N LEU A 155 -13.71 12.75 10.63
CA LEU A 155 -15.05 13.31 10.41
C LEU A 155 -15.60 14.00 11.66
N ALA A 156 -15.33 13.43 12.83
CA ALA A 156 -15.78 13.99 14.10
C ALA A 156 -15.02 15.27 14.48
N GLU A 157 -13.71 15.32 14.23
CA GLU A 157 -12.84 16.39 14.73
C GLU A 157 -12.56 17.52 13.72
N LEU A 158 -12.66 17.24 12.41
CA LEU A 158 -12.29 18.18 11.35
C LEU A 158 -13.45 18.51 10.38
N PRO A 159 -14.71 18.72 10.83
CA PRO A 159 -15.83 18.97 9.91
C PRO A 159 -15.60 20.18 9.00
N HIS A 160 -14.99 21.25 9.53
CA HIS A 160 -14.65 22.45 8.75
C HIS A 160 -13.68 22.17 7.59
N GLU A 161 -12.75 21.23 7.74
CA GLU A 161 -11.81 20.90 6.66
C GLU A 161 -12.53 20.20 5.51
N PHE A 162 -13.51 19.32 5.79
CA PHE A 162 -14.33 18.69 4.76
C PHE A 162 -15.26 19.68 4.05
N GLU A 163 -15.88 20.59 4.81
CA GLU A 163 -16.68 21.69 4.25
C GLU A 163 -15.85 22.56 3.29
N SER A 164 -14.62 22.91 3.70
CA SER A 164 -13.70 23.73 2.90
C SER A 164 -13.26 23.04 1.60
N LEU A 165 -13.17 21.70 1.62
CA LEU A 165 -12.85 20.88 0.46
C LEU A 165 -14.07 20.58 -0.43
N GLY A 166 -15.29 20.87 0.04
CA GLY A 166 -16.52 20.45 -0.64
C GLY A 166 -16.70 18.94 -0.69
N ARG A 167 -16.07 18.19 0.23
CA ARG A 167 -16.14 16.74 0.29
C ARG A 167 -17.47 16.31 0.91
N ASP A 168 -18.30 15.61 0.14
CA ASP A 168 -19.50 14.95 0.67
C ASP A 168 -19.12 13.80 1.61
N THR A 169 -19.36 14.01 2.91
CA THR A 169 -19.03 13.05 3.96
C THR A 169 -20.12 11.99 4.15
N SER A 170 -21.30 12.17 3.55
CA SER A 170 -22.38 11.17 3.61
C SER A 170 -22.02 9.86 2.91
N GLY A 171 -21.09 9.90 1.94
CA GLY A 171 -20.51 8.73 1.29
C GLY A 171 -19.81 7.76 2.25
N PHE A 172 -19.42 8.20 3.45
CA PHE A 172 -18.80 7.34 4.47
C PHE A 172 -19.82 6.60 5.36
N ALA A 173 -21.12 6.83 5.22
CA ALA A 173 -22.13 6.21 6.08
C ALA A 173 -22.11 4.67 6.01
N GLU A 174 -22.00 4.09 4.80
CA GLU A 174 -21.92 2.64 4.59
C GLU A 174 -20.58 2.05 5.09
N LEU A 175 -19.49 2.79 4.93
CA LEU A 175 -18.16 2.43 5.48
C LEU A 175 -18.22 2.32 7.01
N LEU A 176 -18.92 3.24 7.67
CA LEU A 176 -18.97 3.31 9.13
C LEU A 176 -20.02 2.38 9.75
N SER A 177 -21.09 2.04 9.04
CA SER A 177 -22.23 1.30 9.60
C SER A 177 -22.18 -0.21 9.41
N ALA A 178 -21.39 -0.73 8.46
CA ALA A 178 -21.42 -2.15 8.13
C ALA A 178 -20.02 -2.69 7.74
N PRO A 179 -19.75 -4.00 7.96
CA PRO A 179 -18.43 -4.60 7.75
C PRO A 179 -18.04 -4.66 6.27
N PHE A 180 -16.76 -4.50 5.93
CA PHE A 180 -16.34 -4.41 4.53
C PHE A 180 -16.67 -5.68 3.74
N GLY A 181 -17.03 -5.50 2.47
CA GLY A 181 -17.31 -6.63 1.59
C GLY A 181 -16.06 -7.48 1.36
N ARG A 182 -16.24 -8.75 1.00
CA ARG A 182 -15.15 -9.63 0.60
C ARG A 182 -15.53 -10.36 -0.68
N ARG A 183 -14.58 -10.45 -1.60
CA ARG A 183 -14.70 -11.29 -2.79
C ARG A 183 -13.36 -11.84 -3.22
N THR A 184 -13.38 -12.94 -3.98
CA THR A 184 -12.13 -13.51 -4.50
C THR A 184 -11.65 -12.74 -5.73
N HIS A 185 -10.36 -12.87 -6.04
CA HIS A 185 -9.77 -12.39 -7.28
C HIS A 185 -10.49 -12.96 -8.50
N ALA A 186 -10.81 -14.26 -8.47
CA ALA A 186 -11.56 -14.92 -9.55
C ALA A 186 -12.92 -14.27 -9.80
N ASP A 187 -13.67 -13.95 -8.73
CA ASP A 187 -14.95 -13.24 -8.85
C ASP A 187 -14.77 -11.82 -9.39
N ALA A 188 -13.73 -11.10 -8.95
CA ALA A 188 -13.43 -9.76 -9.43
C ALA A 188 -13.08 -9.76 -10.94
N VAL A 189 -12.29 -10.73 -11.40
CA VAL A 189 -11.96 -10.93 -12.81
C VAL A 189 -13.21 -11.27 -13.63
N ALA A 190 -14.08 -12.15 -13.12
CA ALA A 190 -15.33 -12.51 -13.79
C ALA A 190 -16.25 -11.30 -13.95
N ASP A 191 -16.42 -10.49 -12.92
CA ASP A 191 -17.21 -9.26 -12.96
C ASP A 191 -16.66 -8.25 -13.98
N LEU A 192 -15.34 -8.08 -14.03
CA LEU A 192 -14.69 -7.19 -15.00
C LEU A 192 -14.93 -7.64 -16.43
N ARG A 193 -14.71 -8.93 -16.71
CA ARG A 193 -14.96 -9.52 -18.04
C ARG A 193 -16.42 -9.43 -18.45
N ALA A 194 -17.36 -9.60 -17.51
CA ALA A 194 -18.79 -9.44 -17.77
C ALA A 194 -19.16 -8.01 -18.21
N THR A 195 -18.33 -7.02 -17.88
CA THR A 195 -18.50 -5.62 -18.30
C THR A 195 -17.71 -5.26 -19.56
N GLY A 196 -17.07 -6.23 -20.19
CA GLY A 196 -16.22 -6.04 -21.37
C GLY A 196 -14.81 -5.51 -21.07
N HIS A 197 -14.39 -5.47 -19.80
CA HIS A 197 -13.01 -5.18 -19.43
C HIS A 197 -12.16 -6.45 -19.54
N ASP A 198 -11.16 -6.43 -20.43
CA ASP A 198 -10.24 -7.57 -20.56
C ASP A 198 -9.28 -7.59 -19.37
N GLN A 199 -9.41 -8.61 -18.52
CA GLN A 199 -8.61 -8.80 -17.32
C GLN A 199 -8.05 -10.22 -17.35
N SER A 200 -6.74 -10.36 -17.12
CA SER A 200 -6.09 -11.67 -17.00
C SER A 200 -6.41 -12.32 -15.64
N PRO A 201 -6.70 -13.63 -15.59
CA PRO A 201 -6.92 -14.35 -14.34
C PRO A 201 -5.60 -14.73 -13.65
N ASP A 202 -4.48 -14.64 -14.37
CA ASP A 202 -3.14 -15.06 -13.93
C ASP A 202 -2.26 -13.87 -13.50
N ALA A 203 -2.82 -12.66 -13.47
CA ALA A 203 -2.13 -11.42 -13.11
C ALA A 203 -2.85 -10.72 -11.95
N GLU A 204 -2.27 -9.62 -11.48
CA GLU A 204 -2.98 -8.69 -10.60
C GLU A 204 -4.15 -8.01 -11.35
N LEU A 205 -5.10 -7.45 -10.61
CA LEU A 205 -6.09 -6.56 -11.19
C LEU A 205 -5.36 -5.33 -11.74
N ASP A 206 -5.61 -5.00 -13.00
CA ASP A 206 -5.08 -3.76 -13.54
C ASP A 206 -5.82 -2.57 -12.92
N TRP A 207 -5.19 -1.40 -13.00
CA TRP A 207 -5.71 -0.21 -12.34
C TRP A 207 -7.07 0.24 -12.89
N GLU A 208 -7.35 0.00 -14.17
CA GLU A 208 -8.63 0.37 -14.80
C GLU A 208 -9.74 -0.53 -14.26
N GLY A 209 -9.46 -1.82 -14.12
CA GLY A 209 -10.34 -2.80 -13.51
C GLY A 209 -10.62 -2.47 -12.05
N GLU A 210 -9.59 -2.16 -11.26
CA GLU A 210 -9.75 -1.71 -9.88
C GLU A 210 -10.65 -0.46 -9.79
N ALA A 211 -10.42 0.54 -10.64
CA ALA A 211 -11.21 1.77 -10.67
C ALA A 211 -12.69 1.48 -11.02
N LYS A 212 -12.94 0.58 -11.99
CA LYS A 212 -14.30 0.15 -12.36
C LYS A 212 -15.03 -0.58 -11.23
N LEU A 213 -14.35 -1.45 -10.50
CA LEU A 213 -14.92 -2.15 -9.34
C LEU A 213 -15.17 -1.16 -8.19
N SER A 214 -14.19 -0.30 -7.92
CA SER A 214 -14.23 0.74 -6.89
C SER A 214 -15.39 1.73 -7.11
N ALA A 215 -15.60 2.19 -8.34
CA ALA A 215 -16.66 3.15 -8.68
C ALA A 215 -18.08 2.60 -8.49
N LYS A 216 -18.26 1.28 -8.52
CA LYS A 216 -19.56 0.61 -8.29
C LYS A 216 -19.83 0.31 -6.82
N ALA A 217 -18.81 0.38 -5.97
CA ALA A 217 -18.93 0.04 -4.56
C ALA A 217 -19.41 1.25 -3.75
N SER A 218 -20.33 1.02 -2.79
CA SER A 218 -20.78 2.02 -1.84
C SER A 218 -19.86 2.17 -0.61
N ARG A 219 -18.92 1.23 -0.44
CA ARG A 219 -17.99 1.16 0.68
C ARG A 219 -16.76 0.34 0.30
N PRO A 220 -15.64 0.43 1.05
CA PRO A 220 -14.48 -0.39 0.81
C PRO A 220 -14.77 -1.89 0.89
N PHE A 221 -13.99 -2.68 0.13
CA PHE A 221 -14.10 -4.13 0.10
C PHE A 221 -12.76 -4.78 -0.16
N PHE A 222 -12.63 -6.02 0.29
CA PHE A 222 -11.44 -6.84 0.10
C PHE A 222 -11.54 -7.69 -1.16
N VAL A 223 -10.45 -7.75 -1.92
CA VAL A 223 -10.22 -8.75 -2.96
C VAL A 223 -9.18 -9.73 -2.44
N THR A 224 -9.51 -11.01 -2.33
CA THR A 224 -8.65 -12.05 -1.76
C THR A 224 -8.23 -13.11 -2.76
N ASP A 225 -7.22 -13.91 -2.43
CA ASP A 225 -6.87 -15.12 -3.18
C ASP A 225 -6.31 -14.82 -4.59
N TYR A 226 -5.35 -13.90 -4.67
CA TYR A 226 -4.64 -13.62 -5.92
C TYR A 226 -3.80 -14.84 -6.38
N PRO A 227 -3.58 -15.00 -7.70
CA PRO A 227 -2.84 -16.13 -8.24
C PRO A 227 -1.37 -16.09 -7.83
N LYS A 228 -0.79 -17.26 -7.60
CA LYS A 228 0.65 -17.46 -7.38
C LYS A 228 1.45 -16.85 -8.55
N GLY A 229 2.52 -16.14 -8.21
CA GLY A 229 3.38 -15.46 -9.19
C GLY A 229 3.01 -13.98 -9.41
N SER A 230 1.82 -13.56 -8.97
CA SER A 230 1.42 -12.14 -9.00
C SER A 230 1.99 -11.30 -7.86
N ARG A 231 2.56 -11.93 -6.81
CA ARG A 231 3.15 -11.26 -5.64
C ARG A 231 4.53 -11.82 -5.31
N GLY A 232 5.21 -11.16 -4.36
CA GLY A 232 6.55 -11.53 -3.90
C GLY A 232 6.63 -12.94 -3.30
N PHE A 233 7.85 -13.47 -3.20
CA PHE A 233 8.10 -14.83 -2.71
C PHE A 233 7.63 -15.09 -1.27
N TYR A 234 7.43 -14.03 -0.49
CA TYR A 234 7.05 -14.07 0.92
C TYR A 234 5.53 -14.21 1.13
N ASP A 235 4.71 -14.14 0.08
CA ASP A 235 3.27 -14.41 0.18
C ASP A 235 3.01 -15.91 0.32
N ARG A 236 2.28 -16.30 1.37
CA ARG A 236 1.95 -17.70 1.64
C ARG A 236 0.99 -18.26 0.59
N GLU A 237 1.27 -19.46 0.11
CA GLU A 237 0.33 -20.23 -0.71
C GLU A 237 -0.77 -20.86 0.13
N SER A 238 -1.99 -20.90 -0.41
CA SER A 238 -3.09 -21.64 0.18
C SER A 238 -2.85 -23.14 0.06
N LYS A 239 -2.96 -23.86 1.18
CA LYS A 239 -2.91 -25.33 1.20
C LYS A 239 -4.20 -25.96 0.65
N ASP A 240 -5.32 -25.24 0.78
CA ASP A 240 -6.64 -25.70 0.35
C ASP A 240 -6.90 -25.42 -1.13
N GLN A 241 -6.24 -24.38 -1.67
CA GLN A 241 -6.35 -23.95 -3.07
C GLN A 241 -4.95 -23.73 -3.66
N PRO A 242 -4.24 -24.81 -4.04
CA PRO A 242 -2.92 -24.70 -4.65
C PRO A 242 -2.93 -23.75 -5.86
N GLY A 243 -1.90 -22.92 -5.98
CA GLY A 243 -1.82 -21.86 -6.97
C GLY A 243 -2.47 -20.53 -6.56
N MET A 244 -3.15 -20.46 -5.41
CA MET A 244 -3.70 -19.20 -4.86
C MET A 244 -2.93 -18.76 -3.62
N LEU A 245 -2.78 -17.46 -3.43
CA LEU A 245 -2.08 -16.88 -2.30
C LEU A 245 -3.05 -16.53 -1.16
N ARG A 246 -2.62 -16.66 0.08
CA ARG A 246 -3.37 -16.21 1.28
C ARG A 246 -3.15 -14.71 1.49
N ASN A 247 -3.52 -13.93 0.49
CA ASN A 247 -3.37 -12.48 0.45
C ASN A 247 -4.67 -11.74 0.21
N PHE A 248 -4.60 -10.43 0.27
CA PHE A 248 -5.71 -9.52 0.03
C PHE A 248 -5.23 -8.14 -0.43
N ASP A 249 -6.08 -7.47 -1.18
CA ASP A 249 -6.05 -6.02 -1.34
C ASP A 249 -7.34 -5.43 -0.75
N LEU A 250 -7.25 -4.24 -0.15
CA LEU A 250 -8.40 -3.44 0.28
C LEU A 250 -8.62 -2.32 -0.75
N ILE A 251 -9.77 -2.36 -1.40
CA ILE A 251 -10.17 -1.42 -2.45
C ILE A 251 -11.11 -0.38 -1.83
N ALA A 252 -10.78 0.91 -1.96
CA ALA A 252 -11.67 2.01 -1.61
C ALA A 252 -12.90 2.04 -2.52
N ALA A 253 -13.97 2.69 -2.07
CA ALA A 253 -15.13 3.00 -2.90
C ALA A 253 -14.85 4.19 -3.86
N GLU A 254 -15.87 4.59 -4.62
CA GLU A 254 -15.92 5.88 -5.35
C GLU A 254 -14.84 6.05 -6.44
N GLY A 255 -14.26 4.95 -6.93
CA GLY A 255 -13.25 4.97 -8.01
C GLY A 255 -11.82 5.23 -7.53
N TYR A 256 -11.56 5.22 -6.21
CA TYR A 256 -10.22 5.46 -5.66
C TYR A 256 -9.26 4.27 -5.77
N GLY A 257 -9.77 3.04 -5.88
CA GLY A 257 -8.95 1.84 -6.07
C GLY A 257 -8.23 1.36 -4.80
N GLU A 258 -7.11 0.66 -4.96
CA GLU A 258 -6.35 0.02 -3.86
C GLU A 258 -5.81 1.03 -2.82
N LEU A 259 -6.16 0.80 -1.55
CA LEU A 259 -5.59 1.49 -0.38
C LEU A 259 -4.47 0.69 0.29
N CYS A 260 -4.58 -0.63 0.29
CA CYS A 260 -3.75 -1.51 1.10
C CYS A 260 -3.59 -2.87 0.42
N SER A 261 -2.40 -3.46 0.53
CA SER A 261 -2.12 -4.85 0.15
C SER A 261 -1.46 -5.60 1.30
N GLY A 262 -1.85 -6.85 1.53
CA GLY A 262 -1.37 -7.66 2.62
C GLY A 262 -1.47 -9.17 2.39
N SER A 263 -0.76 -9.94 3.22
CA SER A 263 -0.76 -11.40 3.13
C SER A 263 -0.41 -12.07 4.45
N GLU A 264 -0.85 -13.32 4.60
CA GLU A 264 -0.10 -14.26 5.44
C GLU A 264 1.27 -14.50 4.82
N ARG A 265 2.29 -14.55 5.67
CA ARG A 265 3.66 -14.70 5.24
C ARG A 265 4.05 -16.16 5.15
N GLU A 266 4.83 -16.47 4.14
CA GLU A 266 5.61 -17.70 4.13
C GLU A 266 6.83 -17.50 5.04
N GLN A 267 7.11 -18.51 5.85
CA GLN A 267 8.27 -18.53 6.74
C GLN A 267 9.12 -19.80 6.57
N ASP A 268 8.61 -20.82 5.88
CA ASP A 268 9.36 -22.04 5.64
C ASP A 268 10.52 -21.76 4.67
N TYR A 269 11.75 -21.97 5.16
CA TYR A 269 12.96 -21.68 4.43
C TYR A 269 13.02 -22.39 3.06
N ALA A 270 12.61 -23.67 2.99
CA ALA A 270 12.69 -24.44 1.76
C ALA A 270 11.70 -23.92 0.71
N THR A 271 10.48 -23.58 1.15
CA THR A 271 9.45 -22.96 0.33
C THR A 271 9.91 -21.60 -0.20
N ILE A 272 10.44 -20.71 0.66
CA ILE A 272 10.97 -19.41 0.24
C ILE A 272 12.07 -19.57 -0.82
N ILE A 273 13.03 -20.47 -0.61
CA ILE A 273 14.10 -20.72 -1.60
C ILE A 273 13.52 -21.21 -2.94
N ALA A 274 12.52 -22.09 -2.91
CA ALA A 274 11.85 -22.53 -4.13
C ALA A 274 11.17 -21.36 -4.84
N ARG A 275 10.43 -20.51 -4.11
CA ARG A 275 9.76 -19.32 -4.66
C ARG A 275 10.74 -18.30 -5.24
N MET A 276 11.86 -18.04 -4.57
CA MET A 276 12.90 -17.15 -5.08
C MET A 276 13.46 -17.65 -6.41
N ARG A 277 13.62 -18.97 -6.58
CA ARG A 277 14.07 -19.56 -7.86
C ARG A 277 13.02 -19.43 -8.96
N GLU A 278 11.74 -19.59 -8.64
CA GLU A 278 10.62 -19.39 -9.57
C GLU A 278 10.61 -17.95 -10.12
N THR A 279 10.91 -16.95 -9.28
CA THR A 279 10.93 -15.53 -9.66
C THR A 279 12.32 -15.00 -10.06
N ALA A 280 13.31 -15.89 -10.24
CA ALA A 280 14.70 -15.54 -10.55
C ALA A 280 15.39 -14.56 -9.55
N GLU A 281 14.90 -14.51 -8.31
CA GLU A 281 15.54 -13.77 -7.22
C GLU A 281 16.80 -14.51 -6.75
N ASN A 282 17.90 -13.79 -6.56
CA ASN A 282 19.16 -14.38 -6.11
C ASN A 282 19.17 -14.52 -4.57
N PRO A 283 19.10 -15.75 -4.01
CA PRO A 283 19.03 -15.95 -2.56
C PRO A 283 20.23 -15.36 -1.80
N ALA A 284 21.40 -15.28 -2.43
CA ALA A 284 22.60 -14.74 -1.79
C ALA A 284 22.45 -13.27 -1.35
N LYS A 285 21.61 -12.48 -2.03
CA LYS A 285 21.32 -11.09 -1.64
C LYS A 285 20.53 -10.99 -0.34
N TYR A 286 19.73 -12.00 -0.04
CA TYR A 286 18.83 -12.05 1.11
C TYR A 286 19.41 -12.90 2.24
N ALA A 287 20.73 -13.13 2.27
CA ALA A 287 21.38 -14.05 3.21
C ALA A 287 21.00 -13.78 4.68
N TRP A 288 20.91 -12.51 5.08
CA TRP A 288 20.53 -12.12 6.44
C TRP A 288 19.08 -12.54 6.77
N TYR A 289 18.15 -12.31 5.84
CA TYR A 289 16.74 -12.64 5.99
C TYR A 289 16.53 -14.16 5.98
N LEU A 290 17.22 -14.85 5.08
CA LEU A 290 17.21 -16.30 4.99
C LEU A 290 17.81 -16.98 6.23
N GLN A 291 18.85 -16.39 6.82
CA GLN A 291 19.41 -16.86 8.08
C GLN A 291 18.39 -16.70 9.21
N MET A 292 17.75 -15.54 9.31
CA MET A 292 16.69 -15.29 10.29
C MET A 292 15.52 -16.29 10.16
N LEU A 293 15.09 -16.63 8.93
CA LEU A 293 14.07 -17.67 8.73
C LEU A 293 14.52 -19.05 9.26
N ARG A 294 15.82 -19.39 9.14
CA ARG A 294 16.36 -20.65 9.68
C ARG A 294 16.43 -20.65 11.20
N ASP A 295 16.78 -19.51 11.79
CA ASP A 295 16.85 -19.34 13.24
C ASP A 295 15.45 -19.39 13.87
N GLY A 296 14.43 -19.11 13.07
CA GLY A 296 13.02 -19.23 13.40
C GLY A 296 12.37 -17.86 13.52
N VAL A 297 11.33 -17.65 12.72
CA VAL A 297 10.40 -16.53 12.88
C VAL A 297 8.99 -17.07 13.08
N PRO A 298 8.15 -16.38 13.87
CA PRO A 298 6.77 -16.80 14.01
C PRO A 298 6.04 -16.74 12.66
N PRO A 299 5.04 -17.61 12.41
CA PRO A 299 4.07 -17.35 11.36
C PRO A 299 3.50 -15.95 11.54
N SER A 300 3.20 -15.26 10.45
CA SER A 300 2.76 -13.88 10.53
C SER A 300 1.80 -13.51 9.43
N ALA A 301 1.09 -12.42 9.66
CA ALA A 301 0.33 -11.73 8.64
C ALA A 301 0.45 -10.22 8.84
N GLY A 302 0.36 -9.48 7.75
CA GLY A 302 0.48 -8.05 7.78
C GLY A 302 0.13 -7.41 6.45
N PHE A 303 0.19 -6.09 6.42
CA PHE A 303 -0.16 -5.29 5.25
C PHE A 303 0.58 -3.96 5.25
N GLY A 304 0.54 -3.28 4.11
CA GLY A 304 0.97 -1.89 3.98
C GLY A 304 -0.16 -1.05 3.41
N LEU A 305 -0.59 -0.04 4.15
CA LEU A 305 -1.64 0.90 3.73
C LEU A 305 -1.00 2.20 3.25
N GLY A 306 -1.23 2.57 1.99
CA GLY A 306 -0.66 3.79 1.40
C GLY A 306 -1.30 5.05 1.97
N LEU A 307 -0.54 5.85 2.71
CA LEU A 307 -1.05 7.01 3.43
C LEU A 307 -1.61 8.07 2.48
N GLU A 308 -0.89 8.40 1.42
CA GLU A 308 -1.31 9.41 0.45
C GLU A 308 -2.56 8.94 -0.33
N ARG A 309 -2.64 7.64 -0.68
CA ARG A 309 -3.86 7.08 -1.31
C ARG A 309 -5.05 7.11 -0.36
N PHE A 310 -4.85 6.79 0.92
CA PHE A 310 -5.92 6.85 1.90
C PHE A 310 -6.35 8.30 2.16
N THR A 311 -5.40 9.23 2.25
CA THR A 311 -5.70 10.67 2.36
C THR A 311 -6.47 11.16 1.14
N ARG A 312 -6.07 10.74 -0.07
CA ARG A 312 -6.76 11.05 -1.33
C ARG A 312 -8.23 10.62 -1.27
N TYR A 313 -8.50 9.39 -0.83
CA TYR A 313 -9.86 8.86 -0.65
C TYR A 313 -10.67 9.65 0.38
N VAL A 314 -10.10 9.88 1.56
CA VAL A 314 -10.81 10.55 2.67
C VAL A 314 -11.13 12.01 2.33
N ALA A 315 -10.17 12.74 1.77
CA ALA A 315 -10.30 14.15 1.44
C ALA A 315 -10.98 14.42 0.09
N GLY A 316 -11.29 13.40 -0.70
CA GLY A 316 -12.00 13.58 -1.97
C GLY A 316 -11.14 14.14 -3.11
N LEU A 317 -9.85 13.78 -3.16
CA LEU A 317 -8.88 14.42 -4.06
C LEU A 317 -8.80 13.72 -5.43
N ASP A 318 -8.67 14.52 -6.48
CA ASP A 318 -8.53 14.01 -7.85
C ASP A 318 -7.23 13.20 -8.00
N SER A 319 -6.14 13.67 -7.39
CA SER A 319 -4.81 13.09 -7.56
C SER A 319 -4.05 12.94 -6.25
N VAL A 320 -3.27 11.86 -6.15
CA VAL A 320 -2.52 11.49 -4.95
C VAL A 320 -1.45 12.53 -4.57
N TRP A 321 -0.93 13.29 -5.54
CA TRP A 321 0.08 14.32 -5.25
C TRP A 321 -0.48 15.43 -4.34
N GLN A 322 -1.80 15.68 -4.40
CA GLN A 322 -2.47 16.67 -3.56
C GLN A 322 -2.46 16.28 -2.07
N ALA A 323 -2.25 14.99 -1.79
CA ALA A 323 -2.09 14.46 -0.44
C ALA A 323 -0.65 14.55 0.09
N SER A 324 0.29 15.15 -0.64
CA SER A 324 1.68 15.32 -0.20
C SER A 324 2.08 16.78 -0.12
N ALA A 325 2.84 17.14 0.92
CA ALA A 325 3.42 18.46 1.07
C ALA A 325 4.53 18.73 0.04
N PHE A 326 5.25 17.69 -0.39
CA PHE A 326 6.37 17.77 -1.32
C PHE A 326 6.31 16.60 -2.32
N PRO A 327 5.33 16.60 -3.25
CA PRO A 327 5.06 15.45 -4.09
C PRO A 327 6.20 15.15 -5.06
N LYS A 328 6.59 13.88 -5.15
CA LYS A 328 7.50 13.35 -6.17
C LYS A 328 6.69 12.58 -7.22
N VAL A 329 6.15 13.30 -8.20
CA VAL A 329 5.40 12.67 -9.29
C VAL A 329 6.37 11.99 -10.28
N PRO A 330 6.08 10.76 -10.77
CA PRO A 330 6.95 10.08 -11.71
C PRO A 330 7.32 10.95 -12.92
N GLY A 331 8.62 11.03 -13.23
CA GLY A 331 9.14 11.79 -14.36
C GLY A 331 9.24 13.31 -14.16
N ILE A 332 8.69 13.88 -13.10
CA ILE A 332 8.69 15.34 -12.88
C ILE A 332 9.73 15.70 -11.82
N ALA A 333 10.68 16.55 -12.20
CA ALA A 333 11.65 17.10 -11.26
C ALA A 333 11.01 18.22 -10.43
N SER A 334 10.82 17.99 -9.13
CA SER A 334 10.20 18.94 -8.19
C SER A 334 10.97 19.02 -6.86
N PRO A 335 11.00 20.20 -6.21
CA PRO A 335 11.45 20.34 -4.82
C PRO A 335 10.55 19.62 -3.82
#